data_AF-A0A509LJ67-F1
#
_entry.id   AF-A0A509LJ67-F1
#
_cell.length_a   1.000
_cell.length_b   1.000
_cell.length_c   1.000
_cell.angle_alpha   90.00
_cell.angle_beta   90.00
_cell.angle_gamma   90.00
#
_symmetry.space_group_name_H-M   'P 1'
#
loop_
_entity.id
_entity.type
_entity.pdbx_description
1 polymer ?
#
loop_
_entity_poly.entity_id
_entity_poly.type
_entity_poly.pdbx_seq_one_letter_code
_entity_poly.pdbx_strand_id
1 'polypeptide(L)'
;MSNGKIDLIWKHNREKLTLFFSDIKNFTNITDSLEPEDMANLLNEYLTEMNDIINKYQGTLAQVIGDGLYIFFGAPQKTNDKNHALRCLKMAIDMQAKMKELNRKWFDDGIDEILQIRCGINTGMATVGGVWII
;
A
#
# COMPACT_ATOMS: atom_id res chain seq x y z
N MET A 1 38.37 5.30 8.70
CA MET A 1 37.20 5.54 9.57
C MET A 1 35.97 5.74 8.69
N SER A 2 35.22 4.67 8.38
CA SER A 2 33.96 4.75 7.60
C SER A 2 32.96 3.62 7.90
N ASN A 3 33.25 2.72 8.86
CA ASN A 3 32.39 1.55 9.14
C ASN A 3 31.06 1.88 9.85
N GLY A 4 30.96 3.02 10.55
CA GLY A 4 29.78 3.32 11.38
C GLY A 4 28.48 3.58 10.62
N LYS A 5 28.54 4.00 9.34
CA LYS A 5 27.34 4.25 8.52
C LYS A 5 26.75 2.98 7.92
N ILE A 6 27.58 1.97 7.70
CA ILE A 6 27.17 0.71 7.06
C ILE A 6 26.47 -0.18 8.11
N ASP A 7 26.99 -0.24 9.33
CA ASP A 7 26.40 -1.01 10.44
C ASP A 7 24.97 -0.56 10.80
N LEU A 8 24.63 0.72 10.58
CA LEU A 8 23.27 1.24 10.78
C LEU A 8 22.29 0.73 9.70
N ILE A 9 22.76 0.46 8.48
CA ILE A 9 21.94 -0.08 7.38
C ILE A 9 21.62 -1.56 7.63
N TRP A 10 22.57 -2.29 8.23
CA TRP A 10 22.45 -3.73 8.53
C TRP A 10 21.83 -4.05 9.89
N LYS A 11 21.59 -3.04 10.74
CA LYS A 11 20.94 -3.28 12.03
C LYS A 11 19.50 -3.71 11.79
N HIS A 12 19.19 -4.95 12.19
CA HIS A 12 17.86 -5.51 12.10
C HIS A 12 17.28 -5.72 13.49
N ASN A 13 15.98 -5.50 13.64
CA ASN A 13 15.27 -5.77 14.89
C ASN A 13 14.02 -6.60 14.62
N ARG A 14 13.72 -7.53 15.53
CA ARG A 14 12.45 -8.26 15.50
C ARG A 14 11.37 -7.43 16.16
N GLU A 15 10.31 -7.16 15.42
CA GLU A 15 9.19 -6.34 15.87
C GLU A 15 7.87 -6.99 15.47
N LYS A 16 6.85 -6.77 16.29
CA LYS A 16 5.49 -7.18 15.94
C LYS A 16 4.91 -6.10 15.02
N LEU A 17 4.69 -6.45 13.76
CA LEU A 17 4.16 -5.56 12.75
C LEU A 17 2.80 -6.04 12.26
N THR A 18 2.03 -5.12 11.70
CA THR A 18 0.91 -5.47 10.83
C THR A 18 1.29 -5.12 9.40
N LEU A 19 1.29 -6.15 8.55
CA LEU A 19 1.53 -6.07 7.13
C LEU A 19 0.18 -6.01 6.42
N PHE A 20 0.13 -5.17 5.39
CA PHE A 20 -0.97 -5.04 4.46
C PHE A 20 -0.41 -5.23 3.06
N PHE A 21 -1.09 -6.05 2.28
CA PHE A 21 -0.86 -6.17 0.85
C PHE A 21 -2.19 -5.94 0.14
N SER A 22 -2.16 -5.16 -0.94
CA SER A 22 -3.30 -5.07 -1.86
C SER A 22 -2.89 -5.30 -3.29
N ASP A 23 -3.88 -5.64 -4.10
CA ASP A 23 -3.76 -5.87 -5.53
C ASP A 23 -5.09 -5.54 -6.21
N ILE A 24 -5.07 -5.01 -7.44
CA ILE A 24 -6.27 -4.61 -8.18
C ILE A 24 -6.71 -5.78 -9.07
N LYS A 25 -7.89 -6.32 -8.76
CA LYS A 25 -8.54 -7.29 -9.63
C LYS A 25 -8.98 -6.61 -10.93
N ASN A 26 -8.80 -7.32 -12.05
CA ASN A 26 -9.12 -6.89 -13.41
C ASN A 26 -8.18 -5.83 -13.99
N PHE A 27 -7.08 -5.51 -13.31
CA PHE A 27 -6.08 -4.56 -13.82
C PHE A 27 -5.50 -4.98 -15.18
N THR A 28 -5.22 -6.27 -15.38
CA THR A 28 -4.72 -6.78 -16.67
C THR A 28 -5.73 -6.65 -17.80
N ASN A 29 -7.04 -6.67 -17.51
CA ASN A 29 -8.05 -6.57 -18.56
C ASN A 29 -8.19 -5.12 -19.05
N ILE A 30 -8.05 -4.14 -18.15
CA ILE A 30 -8.15 -2.72 -18.50
C ILE A 30 -6.89 -2.22 -19.21
N THR A 31 -5.72 -2.81 -18.92
CA THR A 31 -4.47 -2.46 -19.61
C THR A 31 -4.47 -2.80 -21.09
N ASP A 32 -5.32 -3.75 -21.52
CA ASP A 32 -5.48 -4.13 -22.93
C ASP A 32 -6.52 -3.26 -23.67
N SER A 33 -7.40 -2.56 -22.95
CA SER A 33 -8.47 -1.74 -23.54
C SER A 33 -8.17 -0.24 -23.57
N LEU A 34 -7.27 0.25 -22.72
CA LEU A 34 -6.88 1.65 -22.65
C LEU A 34 -5.55 1.93 -23.36
N GLU A 35 -5.44 3.15 -23.90
CA GLU A 35 -4.15 3.67 -24.36
C GLU A 35 -3.17 3.80 -23.17
N PRO A 36 -1.86 3.60 -23.38
CA PRO A 36 -0.87 3.61 -22.28
C PRO A 36 -0.87 4.90 -21.45
N GLU A 37 -1.17 6.04 -22.06
CA GLU A 37 -1.22 7.35 -21.40
C GLU A 37 -2.41 7.45 -20.43
N ASP A 38 -3.59 6.99 -20.85
CA ASP A 38 -4.79 6.98 -20.01
C ASP A 38 -4.63 5.99 -18.85
N MET A 39 -4.01 4.85 -19.11
CA MET A 39 -3.69 3.86 -18.08
C MET A 39 -2.72 4.41 -17.02
N ALA A 40 -1.69 5.16 -17.45
CA ALA A 40 -0.77 5.81 -16.54
C ALA A 40 -1.47 6.87 -15.68
N ASN A 41 -2.38 7.65 -16.27
CA ASN A 41 -3.17 8.65 -15.54
C ASN A 41 -4.08 8.01 -14.49
N LEU A 42 -4.79 6.93 -14.86
CA LEU A 42 -5.65 6.18 -13.94
C LEU A 42 -4.85 5.61 -12.76
N LEU A 43 -3.69 5.01 -13.06
CA LEU A 43 -2.83 4.45 -12.01
C LEU A 43 -2.27 5.55 -11.09
N ASN A 44 -1.85 6.68 -11.64
CA ASN A 44 -1.34 7.81 -10.84
C ASN A 44 -2.43 8.38 -9.92
N GLU A 45 -3.66 8.51 -10.41
CA GLU A 45 -4.78 8.95 -9.58
C GLU A 45 -5.06 7.95 -8.46
N TYR A 46 -5.14 6.65 -8.78
CA TYR A 46 -5.31 5.59 -7.79
C TYR A 46 -4.21 5.65 -6.72
N LEU A 47 -2.94 5.68 -7.11
CA LEU A 47 -1.81 5.69 -6.18
C LEU A 47 -1.81 6.94 -5.30
N THR A 48 -2.23 8.09 -5.84
CA THR A 48 -2.33 9.35 -5.08
C THR A 48 -3.39 9.24 -3.98
N GLU A 49 -4.61 8.83 -4.33
CA GLU A 49 -5.70 8.67 -3.35
C GLU A 49 -5.38 7.59 -2.31
N MET A 50 -4.77 6.47 -2.72
CA MET A 50 -4.34 5.44 -1.79
C MET A 50 -3.25 5.96 -0.84
N ASN A 51 -2.29 6.74 -1.34
CA ASN A 51 -1.23 7.33 -0.53
C ASN A 51 -1.78 8.29 0.54
N ASP A 52 -2.78 9.10 0.20
CA ASP A 52 -3.44 9.99 1.17
C ASP A 52 -4.14 9.19 2.28
N ILE A 53 -4.76 8.06 1.94
CA ILE A 53 -5.36 7.15 2.93
C ILE A 53 -4.27 6.49 3.80
N ILE A 54 -3.17 6.03 3.21
CA ILE A 54 -2.03 5.46 3.95
C ILE A 54 -1.53 6.46 4.99
N ASN A 55 -1.31 7.71 4.57
CA ASN A 55 -0.85 8.79 5.43
C ASN A 55 -1.86 9.12 6.55
N LYS A 56 -3.16 9.17 6.24
CA LYS A 56 -4.25 9.38 7.22
C LYS A 56 -4.22 8.34 8.34
N TYR A 57 -3.89 7.08 8.03
CA TYR A 57 -3.83 6.00 9.01
C TYR A 57 -2.44 5.78 9.61
N GLN A 58 -1.44 6.57 9.22
CA GLN A 58 -0.05 6.42 9.64
C GLN A 58 0.52 5.03 9.26
N GLY A 59 0.12 4.52 8.09
CA GLY A 59 0.78 3.39 7.46
C GLY A 59 2.06 3.86 6.78
N THR A 60 3.03 2.96 6.62
CA THR A 60 4.23 3.22 5.81
C THR A 60 4.14 2.42 4.53
N LEU A 61 4.09 3.10 3.38
CA LEU A 61 4.20 2.45 2.08
C LEU A 61 5.64 1.94 1.92
N ALA A 62 5.76 0.62 1.83
CA ALA A 62 7.04 -0.06 1.71
C ALA A 62 7.48 -0.17 0.26
N GLN A 63 6.55 -0.62 -0.58
CA GLN A 63 6.81 -0.91 -1.98
C GLN A 63 5.51 -0.89 -2.77
N VAL A 64 5.61 -0.43 -4.01
CA VAL A 64 4.59 -0.60 -5.05
C VAL A 64 5.09 -1.69 -6.00
N ILE A 65 4.26 -2.69 -6.28
CA ILE A 65 4.58 -3.83 -7.15
C ILE A 65 3.51 -3.89 -8.23
N GLY A 66 3.73 -3.17 -9.34
CA GLY A 66 2.68 -2.99 -10.36
C GLY A 66 1.51 -2.17 -9.79
N ASP A 67 0.33 -2.77 -9.79
CA ASP A 67 -0.90 -2.27 -9.16
C ASP A 67 -1.03 -2.66 -7.67
N GLY A 68 -0.11 -3.51 -7.20
CA GLY A 68 -0.05 -3.96 -5.82
C GLY A 68 0.61 -2.97 -4.87
N LEU A 69 0.07 -2.85 -3.66
CA LEU A 69 0.65 -2.01 -2.59
C LEU A 69 1.10 -2.89 -1.44
N TYR A 70 2.32 -2.67 -0.96
CA TYR A 70 2.83 -3.29 0.26
C TYR A 70 3.02 -2.22 1.33
N ILE A 71 2.30 -2.35 2.43
CA ILE A 71 2.23 -1.34 3.49
C ILE A 71 2.46 -2.03 4.83
N PHE A 72 3.15 -1.37 5.75
CA PHE A 72 3.30 -1.87 7.11
C PHE A 72 2.98 -0.82 8.16
N PHE A 73 2.60 -1.33 9.33
CA PHE A 73 2.35 -0.57 10.54
C PHE A 73 3.24 -1.08 11.66
N GLY A 74 3.84 -0.15 12.41
CA GLY A 74 4.71 -0.45 13.55
C GLY A 74 6.19 -0.18 13.32
N ALA A 75 6.59 0.13 12.08
CA ALA A 75 7.94 0.51 11.67
C ALA A 75 7.87 1.75 10.74
N PRO A 76 8.99 2.43 10.43
CA PRO A 76 10.31 2.31 11.06
C PRO A 76 10.35 2.97 12.45
N GLN A 77 9.38 3.82 12.76
CA GLN A 77 9.20 4.32 14.12
C GLN A 77 8.43 3.29 14.92
N LYS A 78 9.10 2.73 15.93
CA LYS A 78 8.48 1.91 16.97
C LYS A 78 7.30 2.66 17.56
N THR A 79 6.10 2.26 17.19
CA THR A 79 4.90 2.72 17.86
C THR A 79 4.55 1.68 18.90
N ASN A 80 4.48 2.09 20.17
CA ASN A 80 4.17 1.23 21.30
C ASN A 80 2.67 0.81 21.34
N ASP A 81 2.01 0.89 20.18
CA ASP A 81 0.58 0.89 20.03
C ASP A 81 0.06 -0.50 19.69
N LYS A 82 -0.85 -1.02 20.51
CA LYS A 82 -1.56 -2.27 20.28
C LYS A 82 -2.54 -2.21 19.09
N ASN A 83 -2.78 -1.02 18.52
CA ASN A 83 -3.82 -0.76 17.51
C ASN A 83 -3.32 -0.78 16.05
N HIS A 84 -2.11 -1.29 15.76
CA HIS A 84 -1.64 -1.42 14.37
C HIS A 84 -2.62 -2.16 13.48
N ALA A 85 -3.12 -3.30 13.96
CA ALA A 85 -4.11 -4.10 13.24
C ALA A 85 -5.42 -3.35 13.00
N LEU A 86 -5.87 -2.57 13.99
CA LEU A 86 -7.10 -1.79 13.89
C LEU A 86 -6.97 -0.64 12.89
N ARG A 87 -5.85 0.09 12.89
CA ARG A 87 -5.61 1.16 11.90
C ARG A 87 -5.47 0.57 10.51
N CYS A 88 -4.74 -0.52 10.37
CA CYS A 88 -4.60 -1.24 9.10
C CYS A 88 -5.96 -1.70 8.55
N LEU A 89 -6.82 -2.27 9.39
CA LEU A 89 -8.16 -2.68 8.98
C LEU A 89 -9.03 -1.49 8.55
N LYS A 90 -9.00 -0.38 9.31
CA LYS A 90 -9.73 0.84 8.94
C LYS A 90 -9.21 1.45 7.63
N MET A 91 -7.89 1.46 7.45
CA MET A 91 -7.24 1.86 6.20
C MET A 91 -7.76 1.02 5.02
N ALA A 92 -7.78 -0.31 5.18
CA ALA A 92 -8.27 -1.22 4.14
C ALA A 92 -9.74 -0.94 3.75
N ILE A 93 -10.59 -0.65 4.73
CA ILE A 93 -12.00 -0.29 4.50
C ILE A 93 -12.11 1.03 3.73
N ASP A 94 -11.37 2.06 4.15
CA ASP A 94 -11.37 3.35 3.48
C ASP A 94 -10.83 3.25 2.05
N MET A 95 -9.80 2.44 1.81
CA MET A 95 -9.28 2.16 0.46
C MET A 95 -10.34 1.53 -0.44
N GLN A 96 -11.08 0.54 0.06
CA GLN A 96 -12.17 -0.08 -0.70
C GLN A 96 -13.33 0.89 -0.95
N ALA A 97 -13.64 1.79 -0.01
CA ALA A 97 -14.65 2.82 -0.19
C ALA A 97 -14.22 3.83 -1.26
N LYS A 98 -12.97 4.31 -1.17
CA LYS A 98 -12.37 5.22 -2.15
C LYS A 98 -12.34 4.62 -3.55
N MET A 99 -12.05 3.32 -3.67
CA MET A 99 -12.10 2.62 -4.95
C MET A 99 -13.48 2.72 -5.62
N LYS A 100 -14.57 2.68 -4.84
CA LYS A 100 -15.93 2.84 -5.39
C LYS A 100 -16.18 4.25 -5.90
N GLU A 101 -15.63 5.25 -5.21
CA GLU A 101 -15.68 6.65 -5.66
C GLU A 101 -14.91 6.83 -6.97
N LEU A 102 -13.69 6.27 -7.04
CA LEU A 102 -12.86 6.31 -8.24
C LEU A 102 -13.52 5.61 -9.43
N ASN A 103 -14.08 4.40 -9.24
CA ASN A 103 -14.82 3.71 -10.30
C ASN A 103 -16.00 4.55 -10.81
N ARG A 104 -16.71 5.26 -9.92
CA ARG A 104 -17.81 6.12 -10.34
C ARG A 104 -17.32 7.29 -11.17
N LYS A 105 -16.22 7.91 -10.75
CA LYS A 105 -15.59 9.00 -11.50
C LYS A 105 -15.13 8.51 -12.88
N TRP A 106 -14.40 7.40 -12.94
CA TRP A 106 -13.89 6.83 -14.20
C TRP A 106 -15.01 6.39 -15.13
N PHE A 107 -16.13 5.89 -14.59
CA PHE A 107 -17.32 5.62 -15.38
C PHE A 107 -17.88 6.89 -16.04
N ASP A 108 -17.95 8.00 -15.30
CA ASP A 108 -18.37 9.29 -15.87
C ASP A 108 -17.36 9.82 -16.91
N ASP A 109 -16.09 9.43 -16.81
CA ASP A 109 -15.01 9.72 -17.77
C ASP A 109 -14.96 8.72 -18.96
N GLY A 110 -15.87 7.74 -19.02
CA GLY A 110 -16.02 6.80 -20.14
C GLY A 110 -15.31 5.45 -19.99
N ILE A 111 -14.85 5.10 -18.79
CA ILE A 111 -14.22 3.81 -18.47
C ILE A 111 -15.26 2.88 -17.82
N ASP A 112 -15.70 1.87 -18.56
CA ASP A 112 -16.79 0.97 -18.14
C ASP A 112 -16.31 -0.16 -17.21
N GLU A 113 -15.00 -0.39 -17.12
CA GLU A 113 -14.41 -1.44 -16.32
C GLU A 113 -14.43 -1.14 -14.81
N ILE A 114 -15.08 -2.02 -14.05
CA ILE A 114 -15.08 -1.95 -12.59
C ILE A 114 -13.82 -2.61 -12.03
N LEU A 115 -12.96 -1.79 -11.43
CA LEU A 115 -11.75 -2.21 -10.74
C LEU A 115 -12.02 -2.46 -9.25
N GLN A 116 -11.42 -3.51 -8.68
CA GLN A 116 -11.65 -3.90 -7.28
C GLN A 116 -10.34 -4.12 -6.54
N ILE A 117 -10.21 -3.55 -5.34
CA ILE A 117 -9.05 -3.79 -4.49
C ILE A 117 -9.27 -5.06 -3.68
N ARG A 118 -8.32 -6.00 -3.79
CA ARG A 118 -8.20 -7.16 -2.90
C ARG A 118 -7.20 -6.81 -1.82
N CYS A 119 -7.55 -7.06 -0.56
CA CYS A 119 -6.69 -6.75 0.59
C CYS A 119 -6.35 -8.01 1.37
N GLY A 120 -5.08 -8.18 1.72
CA GLY A 120 -4.56 -9.16 2.67
C GLY A 120 -3.93 -8.45 3.85
N ILE A 121 -4.26 -8.89 5.07
CA ILE A 121 -3.71 -8.33 6.31
C ILE A 121 -3.14 -9.46 7.15
N ASN A 122 -1.92 -9.28 7.65
CA ASN A 122 -1.29 -10.21 8.57
C ASN A 122 -0.62 -9.44 9.71
N THR A 123 -0.78 -9.91 10.95
CA THR A 123 -0.05 -9.38 12.10
C THR A 123 0.85 -10.47 12.65
N GLY A 124 2.16 -10.20 12.74
CA GLY A 124 3.14 -11.19 13.13
C GLY A 124 4.46 -10.58 13.56
N MET A 125 5.36 -11.42 14.05
CA MET A 125 6.74 -11.02 14.30
C MET A 125 7.49 -11.00 12.98
N ALA A 126 8.03 -9.84 12.60
CA ALA A 126 8.83 -9.63 11.41
C ALA A 126 10.19 -9.02 11.79
N THR A 127 11.20 -9.25 10.95
CA THR A 127 12.53 -8.68 11.10
C THR A 127 12.63 -7.45 10.21
N VAL A 128 12.75 -6.28 10.83
CA VAL A 128 12.87 -4.99 10.15
C VAL A 128 14.35 -4.62 10.08
N GLY A 129 14.89 -4.48 8.87
CA GLY A 129 16.20 -3.89 8.60
C GLY A 129 16.07 -2.55 7.89
N GLY A 130 17.19 -1.85 7.67
CA GLY A 130 17.17 -0.55 7.00
C GLY A 130 16.60 -0.56 5.57
N VAL A 131 16.62 -1.71 4.90
CA VAL A 131 16.22 -1.88 3.49
C VAL A 131 15.15 -2.96 3.29
N TRP A 132 14.88 -3.82 4.29
CA TRP A 132 14.06 -5.03 4.11
C TRP A 132 13.18 -5.31 5.32
N ILE A 133 12.03 -5.95 5.06
CA ILE A 133 11.17 -6.55 6.09
C ILE A 133 10.95 -8.00 5.68
N ILE A 134 11.38 -8.95 6.54
CA ILE A 134 11.26 -10.41 6.33
C ILE A 134 10.60 -11.12 7.52
#